data_AF-A0A4R2NL93-F1
#
_entry.id   AF-A0A4R2NL93-F1
#
_cell.length_a   1.000
_cell.length_b   1.000
_cell.length_c   1.000
_cell.angle_alpha   90.00
_cell.angle_beta   90.00
_cell.angle_gamma   90.00
#
_symmetry.space_group_name_H-M   'P 1'
#
loop_
_entity.id
_entity.type
_entity.pdbx_description
1 polymer ?
#
loop_
_entity_poly.entity_id
_entity_poly.type
_entity_poly.pdbx_seq_one_letter_code
_entity_poly.pdbx_strand_id
1 'polypeptide(L)'
;MKRIFKRIQVNKELLKLNPLVKDFSEYLENEIHDTIPSGKVKGAYFISYLPDTIPTLSSGEGGVINPNFSLTSMLSHTNITLKDSRGHLLTEPTDIKDYEHKKGGYGLGFKELDFQSSNERISIAWETITGKPILGEFVFIIESDNCGC
;
A
#
# COMPACT_ATOMS: atom_id res chain seq x y z
N MET A 1 -21.71 11.62 -7.51
CA MET A 1 -20.36 11.04 -7.64
C MET A 1 -20.19 9.94 -6.61
N LYS A 2 -19.90 8.71 -7.02
CA LYS A 2 -19.75 7.57 -6.09
C LYS A 2 -18.26 7.29 -5.90
N ARG A 3 -17.83 7.14 -4.64
CA ARG A 3 -16.47 6.72 -4.32
C ARG A 3 -16.39 5.19 -4.29
N ILE A 4 -15.44 4.64 -5.04
CA ILE A 4 -15.13 3.22 -5.13
C ILE A 4 -13.75 3.02 -4.51
N PHE A 5 -13.60 1.94 -3.74
CA PHE A 5 -12.32 1.54 -3.16
C PHE A 5 -11.91 0.20 -3.79
N LYS A 6 -10.82 0.19 -4.57
CA LYS A 6 -10.26 -1.03 -5.14
C LYS A 6 -9.06 -1.46 -4.30
N ARG A 7 -9.09 -2.69 -3.80
CA ARG A 7 -8.04 -3.28 -2.98
C ARG A 7 -7.23 -4.26 -3.80
N ILE A 8 -5.90 -4.18 -3.70
CA ILE A 8 -4.96 -5.08 -4.38
C ILE A 8 -3.97 -5.59 -3.33
N GLN A 9 -3.99 -6.90 -3.09
CA GLN A 9 -3.18 -7.54 -2.06
C GLN A 9 -1.75 -7.82 -2.54
N VAL A 10 -0.78 -7.56 -1.68
CA VAL A 10 0.65 -7.77 -1.91
C VAL A 10 1.16 -8.87 -0.99
N ASN A 11 2.00 -9.76 -1.53
CA ASN A 11 2.60 -10.88 -0.79
C ASN A 11 1.59 -11.76 -0.01
N LYS A 12 0.35 -11.90 -0.52
CA LYS A 12 -0.73 -12.63 0.17
C LYS A 12 -0.38 -14.06 0.59
N GLU A 13 0.61 -14.69 -0.04
CA GLU A 13 1.08 -16.03 0.34
C GLU A 13 1.79 -16.05 1.70
N LEU A 14 2.37 -14.92 2.14
CA LEU A 14 2.89 -14.76 3.50
C LEU A 14 1.81 -14.95 4.59
N LEU A 15 0.52 -14.75 4.27
CA LEU A 15 -0.58 -15.01 5.21
C LEU A 15 -0.76 -16.50 5.53
N LYS A 16 -0.28 -17.39 4.66
CA LYS A 16 -0.38 -18.85 4.81
C LYS A 16 0.93 -19.48 5.28
N LEU A 17 2.02 -18.70 5.28
CA LEU A 17 3.33 -19.21 5.64
C LEU A 17 3.40 -19.49 7.14
N ASN A 18 4.07 -20.59 7.46
CA ASN A 18 4.32 -20.96 8.85
C ASN A 18 5.23 -19.89 9.48
N PRO A 19 4.90 -19.34 10.66
CA PRO A 19 5.74 -18.34 11.34
C PRO A 19 7.17 -18.82 11.66
N LEU A 20 7.46 -20.10 11.49
CA LEU A 20 8.79 -20.70 11.62
C LEU A 20 9.66 -20.58 10.35
N VAL A 21 9.11 -20.14 9.22
CA VAL A 21 9.89 -19.88 8.01
C VAL A 21 10.78 -18.66 8.24
N LYS A 22 12.10 -18.87 8.15
CA LYS A 22 13.11 -17.82 8.38
C LYS A 22 13.60 -17.16 7.10
N ASP A 23 13.29 -17.75 5.94
CA ASP A 23 13.70 -17.22 4.66
C ASP A 23 12.52 -16.50 4.00
N PHE A 24 12.67 -15.19 3.83
CA PHE A 24 11.70 -14.33 3.18
C PHE A 24 12.26 -13.70 1.89
N SER A 25 13.42 -14.18 1.42
CA SER A 25 14.15 -13.55 0.33
C SER A 25 13.33 -13.46 -0.95
N GLU A 26 12.47 -14.45 -1.21
CA GLU A 26 11.57 -14.49 -2.37
C GLU A 26 10.40 -13.48 -2.32
N TYR A 27 10.17 -12.83 -1.18
CA TYR A 27 9.09 -11.86 -0.99
C TYR A 27 9.60 -10.42 -0.91
N LEU A 28 10.92 -10.21 -0.89
CA LEU A 28 11.53 -8.89 -0.83
C LEU A 28 11.32 -8.11 -2.12
N GLU A 29 11.31 -8.79 -3.26
CA GLU A 29 11.10 -8.20 -4.58
C GLU A 29 10.06 -9.01 -5.37
N ASN A 30 9.05 -8.35 -5.91
CA ASN A 30 8.09 -8.98 -6.82
C ASN A 30 7.25 -7.91 -7.57
N GLU A 31 6.42 -8.39 -8.49
CA GLU A 31 5.46 -7.59 -9.23
C GLU A 31 4.11 -8.31 -9.33
N ILE A 32 3.02 -7.57 -9.15
CA ILE A 32 1.65 -8.07 -9.36
C ILE A 32 0.91 -7.17 -10.34
N HIS A 33 -0.13 -7.74 -10.94
CA HIS A 33 -1.02 -7.01 -11.84
C HIS A 33 -2.47 -7.17 -11.41
N ASP A 34 -3.23 -6.09 -11.51
CA ASP A 34 -4.68 -6.09 -11.31
C ASP A 34 -5.30 -4.97 -12.17
N THR A 35 -6.62 -4.92 -12.22
CA THR A 35 -7.39 -3.94 -12.98
C THR A 35 -8.04 -2.93 -12.03
N ILE A 36 -7.79 -1.65 -12.30
CA ILE A 36 -8.46 -0.52 -11.65
C ILE A 36 -9.76 -0.23 -12.43
N PRO A 37 -10.94 -0.29 -11.80
CA PRO A 37 -12.20 -0.05 -12.51
C PRO A 37 -12.30 1.37 -13.05
N SER A 38 -13.19 1.58 -14.03
CA SER A 38 -13.39 2.88 -14.65
C SER A 38 -13.78 4.00 -13.65
N GLY A 39 -13.10 5.13 -13.75
CA GLY A 39 -13.30 6.31 -12.92
C GLY A 39 -12.03 7.13 -12.78
N LYS A 40 -12.16 8.29 -12.13
CA LYS A 40 -11.04 9.15 -11.80
C LYS A 40 -10.33 8.62 -10.55
N VAL A 41 -9.11 8.13 -10.68
CA VAL A 41 -8.28 7.76 -9.53
C VAL A 41 -7.85 9.05 -8.83
N LYS A 42 -7.92 9.07 -7.50
CA LYS A 42 -7.48 10.20 -6.67
C LYS A 42 -6.21 9.90 -5.92
N GLY A 43 -5.98 8.62 -5.62
CA GLY A 43 -4.81 8.21 -4.88
C GLY A 43 -4.88 6.78 -4.40
N ALA A 44 -3.81 6.37 -3.73
CA ALA A 44 -3.71 5.08 -3.07
C ALA A 44 -3.07 5.21 -1.69
N TYR A 45 -3.46 4.34 -0.78
CA TYR A 45 -2.79 4.16 0.50
C TYR A 45 -2.57 2.67 0.77
N PHE A 46 -1.62 2.34 1.63
CA PHE A 46 -1.29 0.97 1.98
C PHE A 46 -1.80 0.60 3.37
N ILE A 47 -2.38 -0.58 3.50
CA ILE A 47 -2.76 -1.19 4.77
C ILE A 47 -1.85 -2.40 4.99
N SER A 48 -1.01 -2.34 6.02
CA SER A 48 -0.15 -3.46 6.42
C SER A 48 -0.94 -4.51 7.20
N TYR A 49 -0.66 -5.80 6.95
CA TYR A 49 -1.15 -6.92 7.76
C TYR A 49 -0.12 -7.45 8.74
N LEU A 50 1.12 -6.95 8.70
CA LEU A 50 2.12 -7.34 9.69
C LEU A 50 1.69 -6.81 11.05
N PRO A 51 1.70 -7.66 12.10
CA PRO A 51 1.40 -7.20 13.44
C PRO A 51 2.44 -6.15 13.85
N ASP A 52 1.98 -5.08 14.47
CA ASP A 52 2.85 -4.13 15.14
C ASP A 52 3.53 -4.81 16.32
N THR A 53 4.68 -5.43 16.07
CA THR A 53 5.60 -5.77 17.15
C THR A 53 6.20 -4.47 17.67
N ILE A 54 5.50 -3.86 18.61
CA ILE A 54 6.04 -2.82 19.48
C ILE A 54 7.23 -3.47 20.22
N PRO A 55 8.49 -3.04 20.03
CA PRO A 55 9.46 -3.27 21.08
C PRO A 55 8.91 -2.48 22.27
N THR A 56 8.63 -3.15 23.38
CA THR A 56 8.25 -2.53 24.65
C THR A 56 9.37 -1.56 25.07
N LEU A 57 9.35 -0.33 24.56
CA LEU A 57 10.02 0.79 25.18
C LEU A 57 9.16 1.15 26.38
N SER A 58 9.51 0.57 27.52
CA SER A 58 9.16 1.13 28.82
C SER A 58 9.76 2.54 28.89
N SER A 59 8.96 3.56 28.63
CA SER A 59 9.26 4.94 29.01
C SER A 59 7.94 5.66 29.26
N GLY A 60 7.92 6.41 30.36
CA GLY A 60 6.73 6.80 31.10
C GLY A 60 5.68 7.58 30.32
N GLU A 61 4.47 7.51 30.90
CA GLU A 61 3.32 8.42 30.77
C GLU A 61 3.12 9.15 29.43
N GLY A 62 2.13 8.68 28.65
CA GLY A 62 1.38 9.54 27.72
C GLY A 62 1.52 9.27 26.22
N GLY A 63 2.20 8.19 25.80
CA GLY A 63 2.28 7.83 24.38
C GLY A 63 0.97 7.21 23.86
N VAL A 64 0.18 7.97 23.10
CA VAL A 64 -0.94 7.41 22.31
C VAL A 64 -0.34 6.59 21.17
N ILE A 65 -0.19 5.28 21.37
CA ILE A 65 0.24 4.36 20.32
C ILE A 65 -0.94 4.16 19.37
N ASN A 66 -0.76 4.57 18.12
CA ASN A 66 -1.78 4.57 17.10
C ASN A 66 -1.91 3.14 16.52
N PRO A 67 -3.06 2.45 16.61
CA PRO A 67 -3.19 1.04 16.20
C PRO A 67 -3.13 0.79 14.69
N ASN A 68 -2.96 1.84 13.88
CA ASN A 68 -2.82 1.78 12.42
C ASN A 68 -1.42 2.24 11.96
N PHE A 69 -0.46 2.40 12.87
CA PHE A 69 0.89 2.86 12.56
C PHE A 69 1.85 1.68 12.50
N SER A 70 2.19 1.24 11.29
CA SER A 70 2.99 0.02 11.12
C SER A 70 4.48 0.26 11.41
N LEU A 71 5.00 -0.22 12.55
CA LEU A 71 6.44 -0.11 12.87
C LEU A 71 7.33 -0.83 11.85
N THR A 72 6.80 -1.88 11.21
CA THR A 72 7.48 -2.58 10.11
C THR A 72 7.75 -1.66 8.94
N SER A 73 6.79 -0.80 8.57
CA SER A 73 6.99 0.23 7.54
C SER A 73 8.02 1.28 7.99
N MET A 74 8.12 1.56 9.29
CA MET A 74 9.14 2.48 9.82
C MET A 74 10.59 2.00 9.60
N LEU A 75 10.82 0.68 9.66
CA LEU A 75 12.14 0.05 9.56
C LEU A 75 12.45 -0.57 8.19
N SER A 76 11.44 -0.79 7.35
CA SER A 76 11.63 -1.26 5.98
C SER A 76 11.71 -0.10 5.00
N HIS A 77 12.80 -0.04 4.23
CA HIS A 77 12.85 0.80 3.03
C HIS A 77 12.38 -0.06 1.87
N THR A 78 11.23 0.27 1.29
CA THR A 78 10.63 -0.49 0.19
C THR A 78 10.25 0.44 -0.93
N ASN A 79 10.95 0.33 -2.06
CA ASN A 79 10.62 1.07 -3.28
C ASN A 79 9.38 0.45 -3.92
N ILE A 80 8.36 1.27 -4.15
CA ILE A 80 7.13 0.90 -4.83
C ILE A 80 7.09 1.59 -6.18
N THR A 81 6.85 0.81 -7.22
CA THR A 81 6.66 1.31 -8.59
C THR A 81 5.27 0.94 -9.10
N LEU A 82 4.51 1.95 -9.50
CA LEU A 82 3.20 1.79 -10.12
C LEU A 82 3.27 2.10 -11.61
N LYS A 83 2.80 1.18 -12.45
CA LYS A 83 2.76 1.36 -13.91
C LYS A 83 1.38 1.10 -14.48
N ASP A 84 1.06 1.76 -15.60
CA ASP A 84 -0.10 1.45 -16.44
C ASP A 84 0.17 0.22 -17.34
N SER A 85 -0.82 -0.17 -18.15
CA SER A 85 -0.70 -1.32 -19.05
C SER A 85 0.31 -1.12 -20.19
N ARG A 86 0.73 0.13 -20.43
CA ARG A 86 1.71 0.52 -21.44
C ARG A 86 3.12 0.64 -20.85
N GLY A 87 3.28 0.41 -19.55
CA GLY A 87 4.54 0.52 -18.84
C GLY A 87 4.90 1.94 -18.41
N HIS A 88 4.00 2.91 -18.58
CA HIS A 88 4.23 4.26 -18.08
C HIS A 88 4.11 4.30 -16.57
N LEU A 89 5.00 5.05 -15.93
CA LEU A 89 4.97 5.28 -14.50
C LEU A 89 3.75 6.13 -14.12
N LEU A 90 2.91 5.60 -13.23
CA LEU A 90 1.82 6.33 -12.60
C LEU A 90 2.31 7.20 -11.44
N THR A 91 3.43 6.78 -10.83
CA THR A 91 4.20 7.55 -9.86
C THR A 91 5.68 7.35 -10.10
N GLU A 92 6.49 8.31 -9.67
CA GLU A 92 7.90 8.03 -9.42
C GLU A 92 8.03 6.87 -8.39
N PRO A 93 9.10 6.07 -8.46
CA PRO A 93 9.41 5.08 -7.44
C PRO A 93 9.44 5.74 -6.07
N THR A 94 8.62 5.26 -5.15
CA THR A 94 8.35 5.92 -3.86
C THR A 94 8.38 4.90 -2.74
N ASP A 95 8.81 5.33 -1.56
CA ASP A 95 8.88 4.43 -0.42
C ASP A 95 7.48 4.07 0.08
N ILE A 96 7.31 2.87 0.64
CA ILE A 96 6.05 2.42 1.22
C ILE A 96 5.47 3.41 2.27
N LYS A 97 6.32 4.17 2.97
CA LYS A 97 5.94 5.24 3.90
C LYS A 97 5.15 6.38 3.25
N ASP A 98 5.33 6.61 1.95
CA ASP A 98 4.54 7.61 1.22
C ASP A 98 3.08 7.18 1.03
N TYR A 99 2.80 5.88 1.17
CA TYR A 99 1.46 5.30 1.11
C TYR A 99 0.83 5.12 2.50
N GLU A 100 1.53 5.45 3.58
CA GLU A 100 0.98 5.41 4.93
C GLU A 100 -0.09 6.49 5.13
N HIS A 101 -1.15 6.11 5.85
CA HIS A 101 -2.25 7.01 6.12
C HIS A 101 -1.88 8.07 7.18
N LYS A 102 -1.35 9.22 6.74
CA LYS A 102 -1.01 10.36 7.60
C LYS A 102 -2.30 10.99 8.17
N LYS A 103 -2.48 11.02 9.51
CA LYS A 103 -3.60 11.73 10.16
C LYS A 103 -3.15 13.10 10.67
N GLY A 104 -3.81 14.17 10.21
CA GLY A 104 -3.66 15.54 10.74
C GLY A 104 -4.26 16.62 9.83
N GLY A 105 -5.58 16.87 9.91
CA GLY A 105 -6.28 18.03 9.33
C GLY A 105 -6.65 17.94 7.85
N TYR A 106 -7.96 17.90 7.54
CA TYR A 106 -8.70 18.07 6.25
C TYR A 106 -8.14 17.56 4.89
N GLY A 107 -6.93 17.01 4.83
CA GLY A 107 -6.36 16.28 3.70
C GLY A 107 -6.30 14.80 4.05
N LEU A 108 -7.04 13.99 3.29
CA LEU A 108 -7.08 12.54 3.38
C LEU A 108 -5.66 12.00 3.07
N GLY A 109 -4.99 11.37 4.05
CA GLY A 109 -3.60 10.92 3.92
C GLY A 109 -3.45 9.72 2.98
N PHE A 110 -3.42 9.95 1.68
CA PHE A 110 -3.10 8.97 0.66
C PHE A 110 -2.08 9.56 -0.32
N LYS A 111 -1.31 8.70 -0.99
CA LYS A 111 -0.45 9.12 -2.10
C LYS A 111 -1.36 9.57 -3.24
N GLU A 112 -1.26 10.84 -3.62
CA GLU A 112 -2.06 11.40 -4.71
C GLU A 112 -1.68 10.74 -6.03
N LEU A 113 -2.70 10.29 -6.76
CA LEU A 113 -2.62 9.73 -8.10
C LEU A 113 -3.73 10.43 -8.88
N ASP A 114 -3.40 11.25 -9.88
CA ASP A 114 -4.41 11.96 -10.67
C ASP A 114 -4.42 11.44 -12.11
N PHE A 115 -5.16 10.36 -12.34
CA PHE A 115 -5.36 9.82 -13.69
C PHE A 115 -6.76 9.24 -13.88
N GLN A 116 -7.20 9.22 -15.13
CA GLN A 116 -8.47 8.61 -15.52
C GLN A 116 -8.25 7.14 -15.86
N SER A 117 -8.95 6.24 -15.17
CA SER A 117 -8.99 4.82 -15.51
C SER A 117 -10.20 4.52 -16.39
N SER A 118 -9.98 3.67 -17.40
CA SER A 118 -11.03 3.06 -18.23
C SER A 118 -10.91 1.54 -18.18
N ASN A 119 -10.98 0.96 -16.98
CA ASN A 119 -10.61 -0.43 -16.68
C ASN A 119 -9.13 -0.70 -16.98
N GLU A 120 -8.26 0.21 -16.53
CA GLU A 120 -6.82 0.13 -16.75
C GLU A 120 -6.21 -1.03 -15.97
N ARG A 121 -5.40 -1.85 -16.65
CA ARG A 121 -4.54 -2.83 -15.98
C ARG A 121 -3.31 -2.12 -15.46
N ILE A 122 -3.04 -2.24 -14.17
CA ILE A 122 -1.85 -1.66 -13.55
C ILE A 122 -0.89 -2.75 -13.13
N SER A 123 0.37 -2.38 -12.96
CA SER A 123 1.33 -3.19 -12.23
C SER A 123 1.82 -2.49 -10.98
N ILE A 124 2.00 -3.28 -9.92
CA ILE A 124 2.54 -2.87 -8.63
C ILE A 124 3.79 -3.71 -8.40
N ALA A 125 4.95 -3.11 -8.59
CA ALA A 125 6.23 -3.72 -8.29
C ALA A 125 6.77 -3.16 -6.98
N TRP A 126 7.44 -4.00 -6.20
CA TRP A 126 8.13 -3.58 -4.98
C TRP A 126 9.51 -4.21 -4.87
N GLU A 127 10.41 -3.49 -4.23
CA GLU A 127 11.75 -3.96 -3.85
C GLU A 127 12.02 -3.50 -2.42
N THR A 128 12.16 -4.45 -1.51
CA THR A 128 12.48 -4.21 -0.09
C THR A 128 13.99 -4.22 0.08
N ILE A 129 14.56 -3.03 0.23
CA ILE A 129 16.01 -2.81 0.37
C ILE A 129 16.49 -3.23 1.77
N THR A 130 15.70 -2.91 2.79
CA THR A 130 16.00 -3.25 4.18
C THR A 130 14.75 -3.73 4.90
N GLY A 131 14.91 -4.65 5.85
CA GLY A 131 13.82 -5.07 6.75
C GLY A 131 13.08 -6.33 6.29
N LYS A 132 11.79 -6.40 6.61
CA LYS A 132 10.90 -7.52 6.28
C LYS A 132 10.13 -7.21 5.00
N PRO A 133 9.73 -8.24 4.21
CA PRO A 133 8.89 -8.02 3.05
C PRO A 133 7.58 -7.31 3.44
N ILE A 134 7.07 -6.47 2.55
CA ILE A 134 5.75 -5.87 2.75
C ILE A 134 4.66 -6.93 2.67
N LEU A 135 3.66 -6.85 3.52
CA LEU A 135 2.48 -7.72 3.49
C LEU A 135 1.26 -6.87 3.79
N GLY A 136 0.30 -6.84 2.87
CA GLY A 136 -0.81 -5.90 3.00
C GLY A 136 -1.63 -5.74 1.74
N GLU A 137 -2.28 -4.59 1.62
CA GLU A 137 -3.03 -4.20 0.43
C GLU A 137 -2.89 -2.72 0.10
N PHE A 138 -2.79 -2.41 -1.19
CA PHE A 138 -3.00 -1.07 -1.71
C PHE A 138 -4.49 -0.83 -1.91
N VAL A 139 -4.99 0.29 -1.38
CA VAL A 139 -6.37 0.72 -1.52
C VAL A 139 -6.42 1.97 -2.39
N PHE A 140 -6.91 1.80 -3.61
CA PHE A 140 -7.11 2.88 -4.57
C PHE A 140 -8.46 3.55 -4.34
N ILE A 141 -8.43 4.88 -4.28
CA ILE A 141 -9.61 5.74 -4.14
C ILE A 141 -10.00 6.23 -5.53
N ILE A 142 -11.19 5.85 -5.97
CA ILE A 142 -11.67 6.11 -7.33
C ILE A 142 -13.00 6.84 -7.24
N GLU A 143 -13.13 7.94 -7.95
CA GLU A 143 -14.38 8.68 -8.11
C GLU A 143 -14.98 8.32 -9.46
N SER A 144 -16.12 7.63 -9.44
CA SER A 144 -16.81 7.21 -10.66
C SER A 144 -18.10 7.99 -10.83
N ASP A 145 -18.33 8.43 -12.06
CA ASP A 145 -19.55 9.14 -12.48
C ASP A 145 -20.67 8.19 -12.89
N ASN A 146 -20.53 6.88 -12.66
CA ASN A 146 -21.59 5.90 -12.94
C ASN A 146 -22.82 6.12 -12.04
N CYS A 147 -23.67 7.03 -12.48
CA CYS A 147 -25.11 6.80 -12.61
C CYS A 147 -25.31 5.53 -13.45
N GLY A 148 -26.16 4.63 -12.97
CA GLY A 148 -26.47 3.39 -13.69
C GLY A 148 -27.04 3.67 -15.08
N CYS A 149 -26.61 2.87 -16.04
CA CYS A 149 -27.43 2.49 -17.18
C CYS A 149 -27.80 1.03 -17.00
#